data_AF-A0A2E8U5P7-F1
#
_entry.id   AF-A0A2E8U5P7-F1
#
_cell.length_a   1.000
_cell.length_b   1.000
_cell.length_c   1.000
_cell.angle_alpha   90.00
_cell.angle_beta   90.00
_cell.angle_gamma   90.00
#
_symmetry.space_group_name_H-M   'P 1'
#
loop_
_entity.id
_entity.type
_entity.pdbx_description
1 polymer ?
#
loop_
_entity_poly.entity_id
_entity_poly.type
_entity_poly.pdbx_seq_one_letter_code
_entity_poly.pdbx_strand_id
1 'polypeptide(L)'
;MLGTPSQHSEMRSLQGIMVVMLVLVPLSGCFGIGGEGGIFGDEPEKEPLRLNHIQMEGTHNSYHVEPIFSPTREYMYTHEPLDVQAAQLGVRQFEIDVWWDVRDGLREYHNQYDSSTTCPTFQDCLETLLAWSEANDQHHP
;
A
#
# COMPACT_ATOMS: atom_id res chain seq x y z
N MET A 1 -1.34 -63.95 -39.86
CA MET A 1 -1.78 -63.63 -38.49
C MET A 1 -1.03 -62.39 -38.06
N LEU A 2 -1.72 -61.25 -37.99
CA LEU A 2 -1.13 -59.99 -37.53
C LEU A 2 -0.87 -60.11 -36.02
N GLY A 3 0.40 -60.07 -35.63
CA GLY A 3 0.79 -60.09 -34.22
C GLY A 3 0.27 -58.85 -33.52
N THR A 4 -0.47 -59.04 -32.44
CA THR A 4 -0.94 -57.94 -31.59
C THR A 4 0.28 -57.25 -30.96
N PRO A 5 0.35 -55.91 -30.99
CA PRO A 5 1.44 -55.20 -30.33
C PRO A 5 1.43 -55.48 -28.83
N SER A 6 2.62 -55.69 -28.26
CA SER A 6 2.81 -56.00 -26.84
C SER A 6 2.35 -54.83 -25.97
N GLN A 7 1.26 -55.04 -25.23
CA GLN A 7 0.62 -54.07 -24.32
C GLN A 7 1.61 -53.50 -23.28
N HIS A 8 2.65 -54.25 -22.94
CA HIS A 8 3.73 -53.81 -22.05
C HIS A 8 4.67 -52.77 -22.68
N SER A 9 4.87 -52.80 -23.99
CA SER A 9 5.70 -51.83 -24.72
C SER A 9 5.00 -50.48 -24.84
N GLU A 10 3.70 -50.51 -25.10
CA GLU A 10 2.81 -49.34 -25.14
C GLU A 10 2.80 -48.60 -23.79
N MET A 11 2.63 -49.35 -22.69
CA MET A 11 2.55 -48.79 -21.34
C MET A 11 3.88 -48.21 -20.85
N ARG A 12 5.03 -48.83 -21.21
CA ARG A 12 6.38 -48.30 -20.93
C ARG A 12 6.68 -47.03 -21.75
N SER A 13 6.24 -46.98 -23.00
CA SER A 13 6.34 -45.80 -23.85
C SER A 13 5.51 -44.63 -23.29
N LEU A 14 4.27 -44.91 -22.86
CA LEU A 14 3.36 -43.94 -22.26
C LEU A 14 3.90 -43.37 -20.93
N GLN A 15 4.49 -44.24 -20.09
CA GLN A 15 5.17 -43.83 -18.86
C GLN A 15 6.39 -42.94 -19.15
N GLY A 16 7.18 -43.27 -20.17
CA GLY A 16 8.30 -42.43 -20.60
C GLY A 16 7.85 -41.04 -21.06
N ILE A 17 6.81 -40.97 -21.88
CA ILE A 17 6.23 -39.70 -22.34
C ILE A 17 5.68 -38.87 -21.16
N MET A 18 4.98 -39.50 -20.21
CA MET A 18 4.43 -38.82 -19.05
C MET A 18 5.51 -38.24 -18.14
N VAL A 19 6.60 -38.97 -17.92
CA VAL A 19 7.76 -38.48 -17.15
C VAL A 19 8.42 -37.30 -17.85
N VAL A 20 8.58 -37.35 -19.18
CA VAL A 20 9.13 -36.25 -19.97
C VAL A 20 8.24 -35.00 -19.89
N MET A 21 6.91 -35.15 -19.97
CA MET A 21 5.99 -34.02 -19.80
C MET A 21 6.04 -33.44 -18.38
N LEU A 22 6.07 -34.27 -17.34
CA LEU A 22 6.16 -33.83 -15.95
C LEU A 22 7.45 -33.05 -15.64
N VAL A 23 8.53 -33.32 -16.38
CA VAL A 23 9.81 -32.61 -16.24
C VAL A 23 9.85 -31.33 -17.08
N LEU A 24 9.37 -31.37 -18.33
CA LEU A 24 9.51 -30.23 -19.25
C LEU A 24 8.47 -29.12 -19.05
N VAL A 25 7.26 -29.45 -18.56
CA VAL A 25 6.18 -28.48 -18.33
C VAL A 25 6.52 -27.44 -17.23
N PRO A 26 7.11 -27.79 -16.07
CA PRO A 26 7.51 -26.77 -15.09
C PRO A 26 8.71 -25.94 -15.55
N LEU A 27 9.54 -26.46 -16.47
CA LEU A 27 10.70 -25.74 -17.00
C LEU A 27 10.29 -24.65 -18.01
N SER A 28 9.22 -24.85 -18.79
CA SER A 28 8.79 -23.83 -19.77
C SER A 28 8.34 -22.52 -19.12
N GLY A 29 7.78 -22.57 -17.91
CA GLY A 29 7.40 -21.40 -17.12
C GLY A 29 8.60 -20.62 -16.56
N CYS A 30 9.71 -21.29 -16.24
CA CYS A 30 10.95 -20.64 -15.79
C CYS A 30 11.83 -20.14 -16.94
N PHE A 31 11.78 -20.81 -18.10
CA PHE A 31 12.63 -20.47 -19.25
C PHE A 31 11.94 -19.58 -20.29
N GLY A 32 10.68 -19.17 -20.08
CA GLY A 32 10.02 -18.18 -20.93
C GLY A 32 9.88 -18.60 -22.40
N ILE A 33 9.91 -19.90 -22.71
CA ILE A 33 9.99 -20.40 -24.10
C ILE A 33 8.67 -20.23 -24.88
N GLY A 34 7.58 -19.77 -24.24
CA GLY A 34 6.24 -19.74 -24.85
C GLY A 34 5.39 -18.48 -24.64
N GLY A 35 5.91 -17.41 -24.03
CA GLY A 35 5.19 -16.15 -23.86
C GLY A 35 5.86 -15.02 -24.65
N GLU A 36 5.10 -13.98 -25.05
CA GLU A 36 5.66 -12.72 -25.53
C GLU A 36 6.74 -12.23 -24.55
N GLY A 37 8.00 -12.38 -24.92
CA GLY A 37 9.15 -12.17 -24.02
C GLY A 37 9.92 -13.47 -23.75
N GLY A 38 10.56 -14.02 -24.78
CA GLY A 38 11.55 -15.09 -24.61
C GLY A 38 12.76 -14.63 -23.78
N ILE A 39 13.72 -15.53 -23.58
CA ILE A 39 14.99 -15.36 -22.82
C ILE A 39 15.82 -14.11 -23.24
N PHE A 40 15.46 -13.46 -24.35
CA PHE A 40 16.12 -12.28 -24.94
C PHE A 40 15.16 -11.11 -25.23
N GLY A 41 13.94 -11.12 -24.70
CA GLY A 41 13.03 -9.99 -24.82
C GLY A 41 13.35 -8.95 -23.76
N ASP A 42 13.69 -7.73 -24.16
CA ASP A 42 13.67 -6.58 -23.25
C ASP A 42 12.27 -6.51 -22.62
N GLU A 43 12.17 -6.57 -21.29
CA GLU A 43 10.91 -6.23 -20.61
C GLU A 43 10.53 -4.81 -21.06
N PRO A 44 9.28 -4.57 -21.48
CA PRO A 44 8.85 -3.21 -21.76
C PRO A 44 9.06 -2.35 -20.50
N GLU A 45 9.64 -1.17 -20.70
CA GLU A 45 9.87 -0.20 -19.62
C GLU A 45 8.55 0.04 -18.88
N LYS A 46 8.53 -0.30 -17.59
CA LYS A 46 7.31 -0.15 -16.77
C LYS A 46 7.10 1.33 -16.52
N GLU A 47 5.99 1.87 -17.03
CA GLU A 47 5.55 3.23 -16.76
C GLU A 47 5.56 3.51 -15.24
N PRO A 48 6.12 4.64 -14.79
CA PRO A 48 6.13 5.00 -13.39
C PRO A 48 4.72 5.10 -12.81
N LEU A 49 4.54 4.66 -11.56
CA LEU A 49 3.29 4.84 -10.84
C LEU A 49 2.99 6.34 -10.63
N ARG A 50 1.71 6.71 -10.71
CA ARG A 50 1.20 8.06 -10.45
C ARG A 50 0.37 8.03 -9.19
N LEU A 51 0.18 9.18 -8.54
CA LEU A 51 -0.61 9.26 -7.30
C LEU A 51 -2.01 8.68 -7.45
N ASN A 52 -2.68 8.93 -8.58
CA ASN A 52 -4.02 8.41 -8.88
C ASN A 52 -4.07 6.90 -9.18
N HIS A 53 -2.93 6.19 -9.18
CA HIS A 53 -2.83 4.73 -9.29
C HIS A 53 -2.60 4.06 -7.94
N ILE A 54 -2.36 4.82 -6.88
CA ILE A 54 -2.02 4.32 -5.54
C ILE A 54 -3.25 4.42 -4.65
N GLN A 55 -3.52 3.36 -3.90
CA GLN A 55 -4.47 3.40 -2.79
C GLN A 55 -3.67 3.57 -1.50
N MET A 56 -4.13 4.50 -0.65
CA MET A 56 -3.50 4.81 0.62
C MET A 56 -4.56 4.87 1.74
N GLU A 57 -4.11 4.57 2.95
CA GLU A 57 -4.89 4.79 4.15
C GLU A 57 -4.87 6.28 4.51
N GLY A 58 -6.04 6.80 4.86
CA GLY A 58 -6.22 8.18 5.28
C GLY A 58 -7.04 8.27 6.56
N THR A 59 -6.79 9.32 7.33
CA THR A 59 -7.56 9.62 8.54
C THR A 59 -8.41 10.87 8.34
N HIS A 60 -9.59 10.88 8.97
CA HIS A 60 -10.50 12.02 8.99
C HIS A 60 -10.27 12.80 10.28
N ASN A 61 -10.12 14.13 10.17
CA ASN A 61 -9.67 15.00 11.26
C ASN A 61 -8.41 14.50 11.97
N SER A 62 -7.34 14.22 11.22
CA SER A 62 -6.12 13.52 11.70
C SER A 62 -5.51 14.09 12.98
N TYR A 63 -5.72 15.37 13.26
CA TYR A 63 -5.21 16.09 14.41
C TYR A 63 -6.04 15.89 15.70
N HIS A 64 -7.25 15.31 15.60
CA HIS A 64 -8.27 15.31 16.65
C HIS A 64 -7.86 14.57 17.92
N VAL A 65 -8.11 15.22 19.06
CA VAL A 65 -8.01 14.66 20.41
C VAL A 65 -9.38 14.78 21.07
N GLU A 66 -9.80 13.77 21.82
CA GLU A 66 -11.07 13.81 22.56
C GLU A 66 -11.08 14.98 23.54
N PRO A 67 -12.07 15.88 23.49
CA PRO A 67 -12.17 16.97 24.44
C PRO A 67 -12.53 16.47 25.84
N ILE A 68 -12.06 17.17 26.88
CA ILE A 68 -12.34 16.83 28.30
C ILE A 68 -13.84 16.66 28.57
N PHE A 69 -14.67 17.44 27.87
CA PHE A 69 -16.12 17.30 27.89
C PHE A 69 -16.64 17.18 26.46
N SER A 70 -16.97 15.94 26.06
CA SER A 70 -17.51 15.62 24.75
C SER A 70 -19.03 15.87 24.70
N PRO A 71 -19.52 16.92 24.02
CA PRO A 71 -20.96 17.19 23.89
C PRO A 71 -21.70 16.13 23.08
N THR A 72 -21.00 15.38 22.22
CA THR A 72 -21.58 14.32 21.41
C THR A 72 -20.65 13.11 21.35
N ARG A 73 -21.22 11.95 21.04
CA ARG A 73 -20.46 10.71 20.83
C ARG A 73 -19.43 10.81 19.70
N GLU A 74 -19.70 11.65 18.70
CA GLU A 74 -18.84 11.80 17.54
C GLU A 74 -17.44 12.28 17.92
N TYR A 75 -17.30 13.02 19.02
CA TYR A 75 -16.02 13.59 19.46
C TYR A 75 -15.26 12.68 20.45
N MET A 76 -15.82 11.51 20.80
CA MET A 76 -15.23 10.60 21.80
C MET A 76 -14.18 9.66 21.18
N TYR A 77 -13.16 10.23 20.55
CA TYR A 77 -12.03 9.49 20.02
C TYR A 77 -10.77 10.36 20.00
N THR A 78 -9.60 9.74 19.97
CA THR A 78 -8.32 10.44 19.84
C THR A 78 -7.50 9.71 18.79
N HIS A 79 -6.95 10.45 17.83
CA HIS A 79 -5.93 9.93 16.94
C HIS A 79 -4.56 9.99 17.63
N GLU A 80 -3.68 9.08 17.24
CA GLU A 80 -2.25 9.22 17.54
C GLU A 80 -1.68 10.51 16.90
N PRO A 81 -0.55 11.05 17.38
CA PRO A 81 0.15 12.15 16.71
C PRO A 81 0.45 11.85 15.22
N LEU A 82 0.55 12.89 14.39
CA LEU A 82 0.64 12.75 12.92
C LEU A 82 1.86 11.92 12.47
N ASP A 83 3.00 12.06 13.15
CA ASP A 83 4.21 11.28 12.90
C ASP A 83 4.04 9.79 13.26
N VAL A 84 3.31 9.48 14.34
CA VAL A 84 2.97 8.11 14.73
C VAL A 84 2.00 7.48 13.72
N GLN A 85 0.98 8.22 13.29
CA GLN A 85 0.09 7.78 12.21
C GLN A 85 0.87 7.44 10.94
N ALA A 86 1.84 8.28 10.56
CA ALA A 86 2.68 8.06 9.40
C ALA A 86 3.64 6.86 9.58
N ALA A 87 4.35 6.80 10.71
CA ALA A 87 5.41 5.83 10.95
C ALA A 87 4.89 4.42 11.28
N GLN A 88 3.82 4.34 12.06
CA GLN A 88 3.39 3.08 12.68
C GLN A 88 2.06 2.58 12.12
N LEU A 89 1.18 3.49 11.71
CA LEU A 89 -0.16 3.13 11.23
C LEU A 89 -0.26 3.11 9.70
N GLY A 90 0.78 3.55 8.97
CA GLY A 90 0.81 3.51 7.51
C GLY A 90 -0.06 4.56 6.82
N VAL A 91 -0.53 5.57 7.57
CA VAL A 91 -1.35 6.67 7.03
C VAL A 91 -0.51 7.54 6.10
N ARG A 92 -1.07 7.94 4.96
CA ARG A 92 -0.48 8.95 4.06
C ARG A 92 -1.41 10.06 3.63
N GLN A 93 -2.71 9.87 3.80
CA GLN A 93 -3.65 10.94 3.55
C GLN A 93 -4.10 11.53 4.89
N PHE A 94 -3.66 12.76 5.15
CA PHE A 94 -3.99 13.50 6.37
C PHE A 94 -4.97 14.62 6.05
N GLU A 95 -6.03 14.70 6.83
CA GLU A 95 -6.92 15.86 6.89
C GLU A 95 -6.54 16.80 8.04
N ILE A 96 -6.50 18.09 7.74
CA ILE A 96 -6.19 19.17 8.68
C ILE A 96 -7.21 20.30 8.44
N ASP A 97 -8.02 20.61 9.45
CA ASP A 97 -8.96 21.73 9.41
C ASP A 97 -8.29 22.98 9.94
N VAL A 98 -8.35 24.06 9.18
CA VAL A 98 -7.61 25.29 9.49
C VAL A 98 -8.55 26.46 9.72
N TRP A 99 -8.35 27.14 10.84
CA TRP A 99 -9.07 28.34 11.24
C TRP A 99 -8.13 29.52 11.40
N TRP A 100 -8.59 30.70 10.99
CA TRP A 100 -7.83 31.94 11.20
C TRP A 100 -8.14 32.55 12.56
N ASP A 101 -7.09 32.77 13.35
CA ASP A 101 -7.08 33.50 14.61
C ASP A 101 -6.17 34.72 14.50
N VAL A 102 -6.66 35.88 14.94
CA VAL A 102 -5.93 37.16 14.83
C VAL A 102 -4.72 37.28 15.74
N ARG A 103 -4.62 36.43 16.78
CA ARG A 103 -3.51 36.41 17.74
C ARG A 103 -2.50 35.32 17.40
N ASP A 104 -3.01 34.15 17.04
CA ASP A 104 -2.20 32.93 16.93
C ASP A 104 -1.97 32.47 15.48
N GLY A 105 -2.59 33.14 14.49
CA GLY A 105 -2.42 32.80 13.07
C GLY A 105 -3.36 31.67 12.63
N LEU A 106 -2.82 30.65 11.96
CA LEU A 106 -3.59 29.49 11.49
C LEU A 106 -3.59 28.41 12.58
N ARG A 107 -4.76 28.12 13.13
CA ARG A 107 -4.99 27.12 14.18
C ARG A 107 -5.83 25.96 13.71
N GLU A 108 -5.66 24.81 14.35
CA GLU A 108 -6.28 23.55 13.94
C GLU A 108 -7.23 23.08 15.01
N TYR A 109 -8.46 22.88 14.57
CA TYR A 109 -9.50 22.29 15.37
C TYR A 109 -10.70 21.98 14.49
N HIS A 110 -11.55 21.07 14.94
CA HIS A 110 -12.71 20.67 14.16
C HIS A 110 -13.81 21.74 14.24
N ASN A 111 -14.13 22.21 15.45
CA ASN A 111 -14.99 23.37 15.65
C ASN A 111 -14.87 23.94 17.09
N GLN A 112 -15.62 25.00 17.40
CA GLN A 112 -15.58 25.68 18.70
C GLN A 112 -15.96 24.81 19.93
N TYR A 113 -16.64 23.68 19.73
CA TYR A 113 -17.00 22.72 20.79
C TYR A 113 -16.12 21.47 20.80
N ASP A 114 -15.20 21.38 19.84
CA ASP A 114 -14.33 20.24 19.59
C ASP A 114 -12.98 20.75 19.07
N SER A 115 -12.20 21.27 20.02
CA SER A 115 -11.00 22.07 19.74
C SER A 115 -9.70 21.46 20.21
N SER A 116 -9.75 20.23 20.72
CA SER A 116 -8.56 19.54 21.18
C SER A 116 -7.83 18.93 19.98
N THR A 117 -6.52 19.21 19.89
CA THR A 117 -5.68 18.87 18.74
C THR A 117 -4.31 18.37 19.22
N THR A 118 -3.67 17.51 18.44
CA THR A 118 -2.27 17.06 18.65
C THR A 118 -1.25 18.09 18.19
N CYS A 119 -1.63 19.02 17.31
CA CYS A 119 -0.78 20.11 16.79
C CYS A 119 -1.55 21.43 16.81
N PRO A 120 -1.15 22.44 17.63
CA PRO A 120 -1.94 23.67 17.84
C PRO A 120 -2.01 24.66 16.69
N THR A 121 -0.99 24.68 15.82
CA THR A 121 -0.91 25.56 14.64
C THR A 121 -0.62 24.79 13.35
N PHE A 122 -1.01 25.36 12.21
CA PHE A 122 -0.89 24.69 10.90
C PHE A 122 0.57 24.38 10.61
N GLN A 123 1.42 25.32 11.04
CA GLN A 123 2.85 25.18 11.03
C GLN A 123 3.30 23.98 11.87
N ASP A 124 2.85 23.82 13.12
CA ASP A 124 3.23 22.67 13.96
C ASP A 124 2.84 21.33 13.31
N CYS A 125 1.65 21.25 12.71
CA CYS A 125 1.20 20.04 12.02
C CYS A 125 2.10 19.71 10.81
N LEU A 126 2.42 20.71 9.99
CA LEU A 126 3.29 20.53 8.83
C LEU A 126 4.74 20.24 9.24
N GLU A 127 5.25 20.86 10.30
CA GLU A 127 6.59 20.60 10.83
C GLU A 127 6.71 19.16 11.36
N THR A 128 5.66 18.65 12.02
CA THR A 128 5.60 17.26 12.48
C THR A 128 5.70 16.28 11.30
N LEU A 129 4.88 16.50 10.25
CA LEU A 129 4.91 15.67 9.04
C LEU A 129 6.20 15.83 8.24
N LEU A 130 6.77 17.04 8.18
CA LEU A 130 8.03 17.32 7.52
C LEU A 130 9.19 16.60 8.20
N ALA A 131 9.28 16.69 9.53
CA ALA A 131 10.33 16.00 10.29
C ALA A 131 10.27 14.48 10.09
N TRP A 132 9.05 13.92 10.06
CA TRP A 132 8.87 12.51 9.71
C TRP A 132 9.29 12.23 8.26
N SER A 133 8.88 13.07 7.30
CA SER A 133 9.22 12.91 5.88
C SER A 133 10.73 12.92 5.62
N GLU A 134 11.44 13.91 6.19
CA GLU A 134 12.89 14.04 6.08
C GLU A 134 13.65 12.84 6.67
N ALA A 135 13.10 12.21 7.70
CA ALA A 135 13.65 11.00 8.31
C ALA A 135 13.34 9.71 7.51
N ASN A 136 12.44 9.78 6.51
CA ASN A 136 11.93 8.62 5.77
C ASN A 136 11.94 8.86 4.25
N ASP A 137 13.08 9.20 3.67
CA ASP A 137 13.23 9.61 2.25
C ASP A 137 12.65 8.64 1.18
N GLN A 138 12.46 7.36 1.51
CA GLN A 138 11.83 6.36 0.64
C GLN A 138 10.32 6.17 0.92
N HIS A 139 9.70 7.03 1.74
CA HIS A 139 8.27 6.94 1.99
C HIS A 139 7.48 7.21 0.69
N HIS A 140 6.37 6.50 0.53
CA HIS A 140 5.43 6.81 -0.54
C HIS A 140 4.70 8.14 -0.24
N PRO A 141 4.25 8.86 -1.27
CA PRO A 141 3.36 10.01 -1.11
C PRO A 141 2.09 9.67 -0.34
#